data_AF-A0A6N2TJ79-F1
#
_entry.id   AF-A0A6N2TJ79-F1
#
_cell.length_a   1.000
_cell.length_b   1.000
_cell.length_c   1.000
_cell.angle_alpha   90.00
_cell.angle_beta   90.00
_cell.angle_gamma   90.00
#
_symmetry.space_group_name_H-M   'P 1'
#
loop_
_entity.id
_entity.type
_entity.pdbx_description
1 polymer ?
#
loop_
_entity_poly.entity_id
_entity_poly.type
_entity_poly.pdbx_seq_one_letter_code
_entity_poly.pdbx_strand_id
1 'polypeptide(L)'
;MSIIKNMKVSCMLLLISGVLISVSPCIAMAKDNEMQGIKSDVEKSIRVNDKVWVYKRENGKLYMRLKDLETNEWLTEWILVG
;
A
#
# COMPACT_ATOMS: atom_id res chain seq x y z
N MET A 1 27.27 -7.63 38.61
CA MET A 1 26.92 -7.51 37.18
C MET A 1 25.42 -7.24 37.12
N SER A 2 25.03 -5.97 37.12
CA SER A 2 23.63 -5.55 37.07
C SER A 2 23.15 -5.55 35.63
N ILE A 3 22.03 -6.21 35.34
CA ILE A 3 21.23 -5.94 34.15
C ILE A 3 19.79 -5.77 34.61
N ILE A 4 19.43 -4.50 34.72
CA ILE A 4 18.08 -4.00 34.99
C ILE A 4 17.21 -4.34 33.77
N LYS A 5 16.14 -5.12 33.95
CA LYS A 5 15.10 -5.29 32.92
C LYS A 5 14.03 -4.23 33.13
N ASN A 6 14.26 -3.05 32.58
CA ASN A 6 13.25 -2.02 32.42
C ASN A 6 12.49 -2.25 31.11
N MET A 7 11.17 -2.11 31.18
CA MET A 7 10.37 -1.22 30.33
C MET A 7 9.37 -1.84 29.32
N LYS A 8 8.08 -1.51 29.59
CA LYS A 8 6.90 -1.42 28.70
C LYS A 8 6.37 -2.77 28.18
N VAL A 9 5.07 -3.09 28.29
CA VAL A 9 3.95 -2.52 27.51
C VAL A 9 2.68 -2.60 28.37
N SER A 10 2.21 -1.50 28.95
CA SER A 10 1.29 -0.51 28.36
C SER A 10 -0.04 -1.09 27.90
N CYS A 11 -1.03 -1.02 28.81
CA CYS A 11 -2.38 -0.51 28.57
C CYS A 11 -2.82 -0.40 27.10
N MET A 12 -3.79 -1.24 26.69
CA MET A 12 -4.96 -0.79 25.92
C MET A 12 -5.95 -1.97 25.81
N LEU A 13 -6.66 -2.23 26.91
CA LEU A 13 -8.02 -2.77 26.83
C LEU A 13 -8.90 -1.64 26.30
N LEU A 14 -9.00 -1.50 24.98
CA LEU A 14 -10.02 -0.68 24.34
C LEU A 14 -11.02 -1.59 23.65
N LEU A 15 -11.97 -2.04 24.47
CA LEU A 15 -13.30 -2.40 24.03
C LEU A 15 -13.98 -1.13 23.54
N ILE A 16 -14.16 -0.98 22.23
CA ILE A 16 -15.19 -0.08 21.70
C ILE A 16 -16.08 -0.91 20.78
N SER A 17 -17.11 -1.43 21.43
CA SER A 17 -18.36 -1.86 20.81
C SER A 17 -19.14 -0.66 20.27
N GLY A 18 -19.80 -0.86 19.13
CA GLY A 18 -20.84 0.03 18.60
C GLY A 18 -20.29 1.04 17.59
N VAL A 19 -20.88 1.26 16.42
CA VAL A 19 -22.26 1.05 15.99
C VAL A 19 -22.24 0.86 14.47
N LEU A 20 -22.83 -0.23 13.96
CA LEU A 20 -23.12 -0.37 12.53
C LEU A 20 -24.36 0.48 12.23
N ILE A 21 -24.17 1.76 11.89
CA ILE A 21 -25.27 2.55 11.34
C ILE A 21 -25.26 2.36 9.84
N SER A 22 -26.20 1.52 9.40
CA SER A 22 -26.64 1.40 8.02
C SER A 22 -27.11 2.75 7.49
N VAL A 23 -26.47 3.24 6.44
CA VAL A 23 -27.14 4.07 5.45
C VAL A 23 -26.78 3.52 4.09
N SER A 24 -27.78 2.91 3.46
CA SER A 24 -27.74 2.43 2.10
C SER A 24 -28.17 3.60 1.19
N PRO A 25 -27.31 4.13 0.31
CA PRO A 25 -27.77 4.90 -0.82
C PRO A 25 -27.95 3.92 -1.98
N CYS A 26 -29.20 3.65 -2.32
CA CYS A 26 -29.57 3.09 -3.62
C CYS A 26 -29.14 4.08 -4.71
N ILE A 27 -27.96 3.88 -5.29
CA ILE A 27 -27.59 4.57 -6.51
C ILE A 27 -27.93 3.64 -7.67
N ALA A 28 -29.13 3.81 -8.20
CA ALA A 28 -29.48 3.33 -9.54
C ALA A 28 -28.82 4.26 -10.56
N MET A 29 -27.72 3.81 -11.18
CA MET A 29 -27.24 4.38 -12.43
C MET A 29 -27.42 3.33 -13.52
N ALA A 30 -28.38 3.60 -14.40
CA ALA A 30 -28.62 2.83 -15.60
C ALA A 30 -27.78 3.38 -16.75
N LYS A 31 -27.35 2.44 -17.62
CA LYS A 31 -26.80 2.63 -18.97
C LYS A 31 -25.37 3.22 -18.98
N ASP A 32 -24.42 2.74 -19.78
CA ASP A 32 -24.57 2.17 -21.11
C ASP A 32 -23.31 1.42 -21.62
N ASN A 33 -23.58 0.51 -22.56
CA ASN A 33 -22.76 0.05 -23.68
C ASN A 33 -21.50 -0.82 -23.46
N GLU A 34 -21.54 -1.91 -24.24
CA GLU A 34 -20.52 -2.92 -24.50
C GLU A 34 -19.09 -2.35 -24.62
N MET A 35 -18.15 -2.98 -23.95
CA MET A 35 -16.80 -3.12 -24.50
C MET A 35 -16.48 -4.61 -24.55
N GLN A 36 -16.71 -5.15 -25.74
CA GLN A 36 -16.21 -6.44 -26.18
C GLN A 36 -14.71 -6.54 -25.94
N GLY A 37 -14.27 -7.76 -25.65
CA GLY A 37 -12.94 -8.04 -25.14
C GLY A 37 -11.78 -7.56 -25.99
N ILE A 38 -10.67 -7.32 -25.30
CA ILE A 38 -9.34 -7.45 -25.87
C ILE A 38 -8.67 -8.57 -25.09
N LYS A 39 -8.78 -9.78 -25.64
CA LYS A 39 -7.83 -10.86 -25.44
C LYS A 39 -6.95 -10.85 -26.69
N SER A 40 -5.64 -11.08 -26.53
CA SER A 40 -4.56 -11.05 -27.55
C SER A 40 -3.79 -9.73 -27.52
N ASP A 41 -2.47 -9.66 -27.45
CA ASP A 41 -1.40 -10.65 -27.29
C ASP A 41 -0.12 -9.83 -27.07
N VAL A 42 0.82 -10.38 -26.29
CA VAL A 42 2.25 -10.01 -26.26
C VAL A 42 2.56 -8.54 -25.94
N GLU A 43 2.47 -8.17 -24.65
CA GLU A 43 3.41 -7.17 -24.16
C GLU A 43 4.72 -7.88 -23.81
N LYS A 44 5.63 -7.90 -24.79
CA LYS A 44 7.02 -8.30 -24.62
C LYS A 44 7.66 -7.34 -23.61
N SER A 45 7.55 -7.65 -22.33
CA SER A 45 8.33 -6.96 -21.30
C SER A 45 9.78 -7.39 -21.45
N ILE A 46 10.57 -6.58 -22.14
CA ILE A 46 12.03 -6.66 -22.01
C ILE A 46 12.33 -6.04 -20.64
N ARG A 47 12.29 -6.89 -19.59
CA ARG A 47 12.81 -6.58 -18.26
C ARG A 47 14.30 -6.25 -18.43
N VAL A 48 14.65 -4.98 -18.26
CA VAL A 48 16.04 -4.61 -18.03
C VAL A 48 16.12 -4.16 -16.58
N ASN A 49 16.57 -5.09 -15.72
CA ASN A 49 16.75 -4.97 -14.28
C ASN A 49 15.45 -4.78 -13.51
N ASP A 50 14.93 -5.87 -12.95
CA ASP A 50 13.75 -6.00 -12.09
C ASP A 50 13.72 -5.04 -10.87
N LYS A 51 13.79 -3.73 -11.09
CA LYS A 51 13.91 -2.69 -10.06
C LYS A 51 12.83 -1.64 -10.30
N VAL A 52 12.10 -1.29 -9.25
CA VAL A 52 10.98 -0.34 -9.30
C VAL A 52 11.09 0.70 -8.20
N TRP A 53 10.71 1.93 -8.51
CA TRP A 53 10.54 2.98 -7.52
C TRP A 53 9.15 2.88 -6.88
N VAL A 54 9.11 2.71 -5.56
CA VAL A 54 7.87 2.74 -4.78
C VAL A 54 7.76 4.09 -4.09
N TYR A 55 6.57 4.69 -4.18
CA TYR A 55 6.29 6.00 -3.62
C TYR A 55 5.37 5.90 -2.40
N LYS A 56 5.60 6.74 -1.39
CA LYS A 56 4.67 6.90 -0.26
C LYS A 56 4.50 8.37 0.11
N ARG A 57 3.33 8.73 0.61
CA ARG A 57 3.07 10.04 1.20
C ARG A 57 2.97 9.91 2.72
N GLU A 58 3.74 10.69 3.45
CA GLU A 58 3.76 10.69 4.91
C GLU A 58 3.93 12.14 5.41
N ASN A 59 3.03 12.61 6.27
CA ASN A 59 3.01 14.01 6.76
C ASN A 59 3.01 15.06 5.64
N GLY A 60 2.27 14.81 4.56
CA GLY A 60 2.21 15.69 3.39
C GLY A 60 3.45 15.68 2.50
N LYS A 61 4.52 14.98 2.90
CA LYS A 61 5.76 14.84 2.14
C LYS A 61 5.75 13.57 1.29
N LEU A 62 6.32 13.64 0.08
CA LEU A 62 6.46 12.50 -0.81
C LEU A 62 7.85 11.87 -0.63
N TYR A 63 7.87 10.55 -0.48
CA TYR A 63 9.10 9.76 -0.40
C TYR A 63 9.12 8.70 -1.49
N MET A 64 10.31 8.36 -1.97
CA MET A 64 10.53 7.24 -2.89
C MET A 64 11.59 6.28 -2.34
N ARG A 65 11.48 4.99 -2.66
CA ARG A 65 12.45 3.95 -2.30
C ARG A 65 12.58 2.97 -3.46
N LEU A 66 13.79 2.53 -3.78
CA LEU A 66 14.03 1.55 -4.84
C LEU A 66 13.84 0.13 -4.30
N LYS A 67 13.05 -0.67 -5.00
CA LYS A 67 12.78 -2.07 -4.68
C LYS A 67 13.27 -2.97 -5.81
N ASP A 68 13.97 -4.03 -5.45
CA ASP A 68 14.23 -5.15 -6.35
C ASP A 68 13.02 -6.10 -6.33
N LEU A 69 12.46 -6.40 -7.49
CA LEU A 69 11.32 -7.27 -7.69
C LEU A 69 11.73 -8.74 -7.79
N GLU A 70 13.00 -9.04 -8.07
CA GLU A 70 13.53 -10.40 -8.11
C GLU A 70 13.77 -10.91 -6.69
N THR A 71 14.52 -10.16 -5.88
CA THR A 71 14.79 -10.53 -4.47
C THR A 71 13.71 -10.06 -3.50
N ASN A 72 12.80 -9.20 -3.96
CA ASN A 72 11.79 -8.53 -3.14
C ASN A 72 12.40 -7.62 -2.04
N GLU A 73 13.67 -7.24 -2.19
CA GLU A 73 14.42 -6.44 -1.23
C GLU A 73 14.39 -4.95 -1.55
N TRP A 74 14.67 -4.12 -0.56
CA TRP A 74 14.80 -2.68 -0.73
C TRP A 74 16.27 -2.31 -0.90
N LEU A 75 16.58 -1.63 -2.01
CA LEU A 75 17.96 -1.30 -2.40
C LEU A 75 18.44 0.06 -1.87
N THR A 76 17.52 0.93 -1.47
CA THR A 76 17.83 2.26 -0.91
C THR A 76 16.99 2.48 0.33
N GLU A 77 17.29 3.53 1.11
CA GLU A 77 16.34 4.05 2.11
C GLU A 77 15.27 4.93 1.46
N TRP A 78 14.29 5.39 2.24
CA TRP A 78 13.32 6.38 1.78
C TRP A 78 14.00 7.73 1.52
N ILE A 79 13.84 8.25 0.30
CA ILE A 79 14.40 9.51 -0.16
C ILE A 79 13.25 10.51 -0.31
N LEU A 80 13.37 11.69 0.31
CA LEU A 80 12.42 12.78 0.15
C LEU A 80 12.47 13.31 -1.29
N VAL A 81 11.31 13.42 -1.95
CA VAL A 81 11.20 13.80 -3.36
C VAL A 81 11.07 15.31 -3.56
N GLY A 82 10.63 16.04 -2.53
CA GLY A 82 10.39 17.49 -2.56
C GLY A 82 9.39 17.90 -1.49
#